data_AF-A0A1W9G472-F1
#
_entry.id   AF-A0A1W9G472-F1
#
_cell.length_a   1.000
_cell.length_b   1.000
_cell.length_c   1.000
_cell.angle_alpha   90.00
_cell.angle_beta   90.00
_cell.angle_gamma   90.00
#
_symmetry.space_group_name_H-M   'P 1'
#
loop_
_entity.id
_entity.type
_entity.pdbx_description
1 polymer ?
#
loop_
_entity_poly.entity_id
_entity_poly.type
_entity_poly.pdbx_seq_one_letter_code
_entity_poly.pdbx_strand_id
1 'polypeptide(L)'
;MSRINLDPLLTFPDGSHLVISTQCAIGGDFSCALYKAVVKKDDHAAFHVISSHFAGATCMSAQEYAYSYALRLYPSSAETMKKPPYLIWPGPHSSLA
;
A
#
# COMPACT_ATOMS: atom_id res chain seq x y z
N MET A 1 -2.95 21.94 -1.46
CA MET A 1 -3.85 20.89 -0.95
C MET A 1 -3.70 19.64 -1.82
N SER A 2 -2.80 18.72 -1.49
CA SER A 2 -2.73 17.42 -2.17
C SER A 2 -3.56 16.42 -1.39
N ARG A 3 -4.77 16.12 -1.87
CA ARG A 3 -5.43 14.87 -1.46
C ARG A 3 -4.47 13.73 -1.79
N ILE A 4 -4.10 12.92 -0.80
CA ILE A 4 -3.28 11.74 -1.06
C ILE A 4 -4.14 10.81 -1.91
N ASN A 5 -3.75 10.63 -3.18
CA ASN A 5 -4.47 9.76 -4.11
C ASN A 5 -4.14 8.30 -3.78
N LEU A 6 -4.67 7.83 -2.66
CA LEU A 6 -4.54 6.45 -2.21
C LEU A 6 -5.53 5.59 -2.96
N ASP A 7 -5.08 4.41 -3.40
CA ASP A 7 -5.91 3.36 -3.94
C ASP A 7 -6.03 2.23 -2.91
N PRO A 8 -7.11 2.18 -2.10
CA PRO A 8 -7.25 1.19 -1.05
C PRO A 8 -7.33 -0.23 -1.61
N LEU A 9 -6.50 -1.09 -1.05
CA LEU A 9 -6.57 -2.53 -1.22
C LEU A 9 -7.80 -3.12 -0.53
N LEU A 10 -8.10 -2.60 0.66
CA LEU A 10 -9.21 -2.99 1.52
C LEU A 10 -9.58 -1.81 2.42
N THR A 11 -10.86 -1.64 2.72
CA THR A 11 -11.32 -0.74 3.78
C THR A 11 -11.84 -1.59 4.94
N PHE A 12 -11.24 -1.40 6.11
CA PHE A 12 -11.65 -2.11 7.32
C PHE A 12 -12.93 -1.48 7.90
N PRO A 13 -13.69 -2.23 8.72
CA PRO A 13 -14.90 -1.70 9.38
C PRO A 13 -14.64 -0.51 10.31
N ASP A 14 -13.41 -0.36 10.82
CA ASP A 14 -12.97 0.78 11.63
C ASP A 14 -12.71 2.06 10.79
N GLY A 15 -12.93 1.99 9.47
CA GLY A 15 -12.71 3.10 8.53
C GLY A 15 -11.26 3.28 8.10
N SER A 16 -10.33 2.46 8.60
CA SER A 16 -8.95 2.47 8.12
C SER A 16 -8.81 1.73 6.79
N HIS A 17 -7.76 2.08 6.04
CA HIS A 17 -7.50 1.49 4.73
C HIS A 17 -6.22 0.66 4.77
N LEU A 18 -6.25 -0.49 4.11
CA LEU A 18 -5.05 -1.19 3.70
C LEU A 18 -4.61 -0.62 2.35
N VAL A 19 -3.35 -0.21 2.23
CA VAL A 19 -2.82 0.40 1.00
C VAL A 19 -1.45 -0.17 0.68
N ILE A 20 -1.12 -0.22 -0.61
CA ILE A 20 0.21 -0.61 -1.10
C ILE A 20 0.88 0.64 -1.66
N SER A 21 2.10 0.91 -1.21
CA SER A 21 3.01 1.83 -1.91
C SER A 21 3.85 1.04 -2.90
N THR A 22 4.19 1.65 -4.03
CA THR A 22 5.11 1.11 -5.01
C THR A 22 6.22 2.12 -5.26
N GLN A 23 7.46 1.69 -5.10
CA GLN A 23 8.67 2.46 -5.36
C GLN A 23 9.46 1.80 -6.49
N CYS A 24 10.03 2.63 -7.35
CA CYS A 24 11.00 2.20 -8.35
C CYS A 24 12.40 2.46 -7.77
N ALA A 25 13.17 1.39 -7.55
CA ALA A 25 14.54 1.50 -7.07
C ALA A 25 15.48 1.96 -8.20
N ILE A 26 16.55 2.66 -7.80
CA ILE A 26 17.63 3.05 -8.71
C ILE A 26 18.35 1.76 -9.10
N GLY A 27 18.03 1.23 -10.28
CA GLY A 27 18.47 -0.09 -10.74
C GLY A 27 17.43 -0.85 -11.58
N GLY A 28 16.19 -0.35 -11.63
CA GLY A 28 15.11 -0.95 -12.42
C GLY A 28 14.25 -1.95 -11.66
N ASP A 29 14.62 -2.29 -10.43
CA ASP A 29 13.82 -3.12 -9.54
C ASP A 29 12.66 -2.34 -8.93
N PHE A 30 11.54 -3.00 -8.70
CA PHE A 30 10.38 -2.43 -8.03
C PHE A 30 10.26 -2.99 -6.64
N SER A 31 9.92 -2.15 -5.67
CA SER A 31 9.59 -2.58 -4.31
C SER A 31 8.22 -2.08 -3.92
N CYS A 32 7.45 -2.93 -3.25
CA CYS A 32 6.20 -2.56 -2.63
C CYS A 32 6.30 -2.63 -1.11
N ALA A 33 5.52 -1.79 -0.45
CA ALA A 33 5.32 -1.80 0.99
C ALA A 33 3.82 -1.71 1.29
N LEU A 34 3.38 -2.48 2.29
CA LEU A 34 2.01 -2.58 2.74
C LEU A 34 1.83 -1.72 4.00
N TYR A 35 0.80 -0.87 4.01
CA TYR A 35 0.49 0.03 5.11
C TYR A 35 -0.96 -0.10 5.55
N LYS A 36 -1.20 0.14 6.84
CA LYS A 36 -2.50 0.55 7.35
C LYS A 36 -2.53 2.08 7.40
N ALA A 37 -3.49 2.70 6.72
CA ALA A 37 -3.70 4.14 6.68
C ALA A 37 -4.98 4.51 7.45
N VAL A 38 -4.88 5.47 8.36
CA VAL A 38 -6.03 6.07 9.05
C VAL A 38 -6.15 7.52 8.58
N VAL A 39 -7.17 7.82 7.78
CA VAL A 39 -7.43 9.16 7.28
C VAL A 39 -8.14 9.96 8.37
N LYS A 40 -7.51 11.03 8.86
CA LYS A 40 -8.07 11.94 9.85
C LYS A 40 -8.92 13.00 9.15
N LYS A 41 -9.79 13.67 9.93
CA LYS A 41 -10.71 14.72 9.44
C LYS A 41 -10.01 15.89 8.72
N ASP A 42 -8.74 16.13 9.01
CA ASP A 42 -7.95 17.22 8.42
C ASP A 42 -7.19 16.80 7.14
N ASP A 43 -7.67 15.77 6.42
CA ASP A 43 -7.01 15.17 5.24
C ASP A 43 -5.58 14.62 5.50
N HIS A 44 -5.12 14.62 6.75
CA HIS A 44 -3.90 13.96 7.17
C HIS A 44 -4.12 12.46 7.34
N ALA A 45 -3.27 11.64 6.74
CA ALA A 45 -3.27 10.20 6.96
C ALA A 45 -2.14 9.80 7.90
N ALA A 46 -2.46 9.03 8.94
CA ALA A 46 -1.48 8.31 9.74
C ALA A 46 -1.22 6.96 9.07
N PHE A 47 0.02 6.70 8.68
CA PHE A 47 0.44 5.46 8.04
C PHE A 47 1.23 4.60 9.02
N HIS A 48 0.83 3.33 9.12
CA HIS A 48 1.55 2.31 9.87
C HIS A 48 2.07 1.27 8.89
N VAL A 49 3.40 1.09 8.84
CA VAL A 49 4.04 0.05 8.02
C VAL A 49 3.66 -1.32 8.58
N ILE A 50 3.09 -2.18 7.74
CA ILE A 50 2.85 -3.60 8.05
C ILE A 50 4.05 -4.42 7.57
N SER A 51 4.50 -4.17 6.33
CA SER A 51 5.68 -4.82 5.74
C SER A 51 6.23 -3.98 4.59
N SER A 52 7.54 -3.91 4.43
CA SER A 52 8.21 -2.98 3.50
C SER A 52 9.09 -3.64 2.43
N HIS A 53 9.05 -4.96 2.30
CA HIS A 53 10.04 -5.70 1.49
C HIS A 53 9.40 -6.64 0.47
N PHE A 54 8.59 -6.10 -0.44
CA PHE A 54 8.06 -6.86 -1.58
C PHE A 54 8.78 -6.44 -2.86
N ALA A 55 9.98 -6.97 -3.07
CA ALA A 55 10.77 -6.68 -4.28
C ALA A 55 10.34 -7.58 -5.44
N GLY A 56 10.25 -7.02 -6.63
CA GLY A 56 9.94 -7.75 -7.86
C GLY A 56 10.63 -7.11 -9.07
N ALA A 57 10.93 -7.92 -10.07
CA ALA A 57 11.55 -7.47 -11.33
C ALA A 57 10.64 -6.53 -12.13
N THR A 58 9.34 -6.52 -11.83
CA THR A 58 8.36 -5.60 -12.42
C THR A 58 7.45 -5.04 -11.35
N CYS A 59 6.87 -3.86 -11.63
CA CYS A 59 5.84 -3.25 -10.79
C CYS A 59 4.70 -4.23 -10.46
N MET A 60 4.21 -4.97 -11.48
CA MET A 60 3.15 -5.96 -11.30
C MET A 60 3.58 -7.07 -10.32
N SER A 61 4.77 -7.66 -10.50
CA SER A 61 5.25 -8.72 -9.62
C SER A 61 5.41 -8.26 -8.16
N ALA A 62 5.92 -7.05 -7.93
CA ALA A 62 6.04 -6.48 -6.59
C ALA A 62 4.66 -6.28 -5.93
N GLN A 63 3.67 -5.82 -6.70
CA GLN A 63 2.30 -5.66 -6.23
C GLN A 63 1.62 -7.01 -5.96
N GLU A 64 1.84 -8.03 -6.77
CA GLU A 64 1.34 -9.40 -6.57
C GLU A 64 1.91 -10.04 -5.30
N TYR A 65 3.19 -9.82 -5.00
CA TYR A 65 3.82 -10.28 -3.76
C TYR A 65 3.21 -9.58 -2.54
N ALA A 66 3.02 -8.27 -2.60
CA ALA A 66 2.36 -7.51 -1.53
C ALA A 66 0.90 -7.94 -1.34
N TYR A 67 0.15 -8.17 -2.43
CA TYR A 67 -1.22 -8.69 -2.40
C TYR A 67 -1.30 -10.08 -1.77
N SER A 68 -0.43 -11.00 -2.20
CA SER A 68 -0.38 -12.36 -1.66
C SER A 68 -0.07 -12.37 -0.17
N TYR A 69 0.80 -11.45 0.28
CA TYR A 69 1.06 -11.27 1.70
C TYR A 69 -0.16 -10.72 2.45
N ALA A 70 -0.86 -9.73 1.90
CA ALA A 70 -2.08 -9.19 2.48
C ALA A 70 -3.19 -10.26 2.62
N LEU A 71 -3.35 -11.14 1.62
CA LEU A 71 -4.28 -12.27 1.70
C LEU A 71 -3.96 -13.24 2.85
N ARG A 72 -2.68 -13.50 3.10
CA ARG A 72 -2.24 -14.35 4.21
C ARG A 72 -2.50 -13.69 5.56
N LEU A 73 -2.36 -12.37 5.64
CA LEU A 73 -2.57 -11.62 6.87
C LEU A 73 -4.06 -11.42 7.18
N TYR A 74 -4.90 -11.27 6.16
CA TYR A 74 -6.34 -11.02 6.27
C TYR A 74 -7.16 -12.03 5.45
N PRO A 75 -7.08 -13.33 5.77
CA PRO A 75 -7.74 -14.38 4.97
C PRO A 75 -9.26 -14.21 4.92
N SER A 76 -9.87 -13.73 6.01
CA SER A 76 -11.32 -13.46 6.08
C SER A 76 -11.79 -12.34 5.17
N SER A 77 -10.88 -11.50 4.66
CA SER A 77 -11.21 -10.37 3.77
C SER A 77 -10.80 -10.63 2.33
N ALA A 78 -10.36 -11.86 2.00
CA ALA A 78 -9.81 -12.22 0.69
C ALA A 78 -10.76 -11.90 -0.48
N GLU A 79 -12.06 -12.17 -0.30
CA GLU A 79 -13.08 -11.94 -1.35
C GLU A 79 -13.34 -10.45 -1.60
N THR A 80 -13.14 -9.62 -0.58
CA THR A 80 -13.37 -8.16 -0.65
C THR A 80 -12.10 -7.38 -1.01
N MET A 81 -10.95 -8.04 -1.03
CA MET A 81 -9.66 -7.40 -1.26
C MET A 81 -9.49 -7.13 -2.76
N LYS A 82 -9.20 -5.88 -3.12
CA LYS A 82 -8.93 -5.48 -4.49
C LYS A 82 -7.73 -6.25 -5.03
N LYS A 83 -7.77 -6.72 -6.27
CA LYS A 83 -6.62 -7.35 -6.95
C LYS A 83 -5.77 -6.27 -7.64
N PRO A 84 -4.45 -6.50 -7.84
CA PRO A 84 -3.63 -5.60 -8.64
C PRO A 84 -4.17 -5.50 -10.09
N PRO A 85 -3.86 -4.42 -10.83
CA PRO A 85 -2.88 -3.38 -10.51
C PRO A 85 -3.41 -2.27 -9.60
N TYR A 86 -2.51 -1.70 -8.79
CA TYR A 86 -2.76 -0.52 -7.95
C TYR A 86 -2.06 0.73 -8.49
N LEU A 87 -2.55 1.91 -8.11
CA LEU A 87 -1.88 3.17 -8.42
C LEU A 87 -0.45 3.19 -7.86
N ILE A 88 0.50 3.69 -8.67
CA ILE A 88 1.88 3.91 -8.19
C ILE A 88 1.86 5.09 -7.24
N TRP A 89 2.03 4.80 -5.96
CA TRP A 89 2.17 5.78 -4.90
C TRP A 89 3.48 5.52 -4.17
N PRO A 90 4.39 6.50 -4.03
CA PRO A 90 5.72 6.30 -3.44
C PRO A 90 5.68 6.00 -1.93
N GLY A 91 4.51 6.07 -1.30
CA GLY A 91 4.36 5.91 0.15
C GLY A 91 4.22 7.26 0.85
N PRO A 92 4.10 7.25 2.19
CA PRO A 92 4.17 8.50 2.94
C PRO A 92 5.53 9.13 2.69
N HIS A 93 5.55 10.38 2.21
CA HIS A 93 6.78 11.15 2.22
C HIS A 93 7.20 11.23 3.69
N SER A 94 8.31 10.57 4.06
CA SER A 94 9.07 11.08 5.18
C SER A 94 9.41 12.51 4.80
N SER A 95 8.85 13.46 5.51
CA SER A 95 9.47 14.77 5.65
C SER A 95 10.81 14.54 6.34
N LEU A 96 11.77 13.98 5.60
CA LEU A 96 13.17 14.13 5.91
C LEU A 96 13.46 15.60 5.61
N ALA A 97 13.74 16.29 6.72
CA ALA A 97 14.16 17.67 6.82
C ALA A 97 15.34 18.00 5.91
#